data_AF-A0A9D2CLW1-F1
#
_entry.id   AF-A0A9D2CLW1-F1
#
_cell.length_a   1.000
_cell.length_b   1.000
_cell.length_c   1.000
_cell.angle_alpha   90.00
_cell.angle_beta   90.00
_cell.angle_gamma   90.00
#
_symmetry.space_group_name_H-M   'P 1'
#
loop_
_entity.id
_entity.type
_entity.pdbx_description
1 polymer ?
#
loop_
_entity_poly.entity_id
_entity_poly.type
_entity_poly.pdbx_seq_one_letter_code
_entity_poly.pdbx_strand_id
1 'polypeptide(L)'
;MSKNQEYAERYAEFAMEQMKRYGIPASVTLAQGILESSNGQSELSRKGNNHFGIKATSAWLKDGGGYLVYTDDRPNEKFCKYDSVGDSYEHHSLFLKENGRYAKCFSLPPDDYEGWAEGIERAGYATGGGYAAKLQQIIERNGLQKYDRMVMQEMKAQGKSFGVEGNPRNTESRSLYSFPVSREEYLFVTSPFGMRTDPMDGSKQQMHKGIDIRTDHDDVLATETDGKVVGINHNTQTAGGKSVTVEYAREDGGRLQVTYMHLDSIAVKKGDTMQAGQKLGVSGNTGTRTTGEHLHFEVKDIAKDGTERHIDPAAYLAEIAQKGDIRLQALHDGNDLLAKYKSETPDSSRPLSTEAWMKKLLSSEDSGVGISGADPIVEMAMNAYTSLMLLAVQIDGKTEEERKALVSEYADRKQADLTALIPGMKNCTVGMEGNGKAVLRADNGIVTVRHELTTAEMNRLSLVLADGNLSDEAKRMRVAGLVNGIVLSRQAAQNYEQGMSEGQERAESLQRK
;
A
#
# COMPACT_ATOMS: atom_id res chain seq x y z
N MET A 1 26.28 14.13 12.24
CA MET A 1 26.86 12.79 12.42
C MET A 1 27.94 12.56 11.39
N SER A 2 28.84 11.59 11.58
CA SER A 2 29.74 11.15 10.51
C SER A 2 28.98 10.25 9.52
N LYS A 3 29.44 10.12 8.27
CA LYS A 3 28.86 9.17 7.29
C LYS A 3 28.84 7.72 7.81
N ASN A 4 29.82 7.37 8.65
CA ASN A 4 29.86 6.06 9.32
C ASN A 4 28.74 5.91 10.33
N GLN A 5 28.46 6.96 11.12
CA GLN A 5 27.36 6.95 12.09
C GLN A 5 26.00 6.90 11.38
N GLU A 6 25.80 7.68 10.33
CA GLU A 6 24.56 7.67 9.52
C GLU A 6 24.31 6.29 8.91
N TYR A 7 25.34 5.67 8.32
CA TYR A 7 25.24 4.29 7.82
C TYR A 7 24.92 3.30 8.94
N ALA A 8 25.63 3.41 10.07
CA ALA A 8 25.47 2.50 11.19
C ALA A 8 24.06 2.58 11.79
N GLU A 9 23.51 3.78 11.96
CA GLU A 9 22.14 3.96 12.46
C GLU A 9 21.11 3.42 11.48
N ARG A 10 21.29 3.66 10.17
CA ARG A 10 20.37 3.17 9.14
C ARG A 10 20.30 1.65 9.05
N TYR A 11 21.41 0.94 9.27
CA TYR A 11 21.50 -0.51 9.05
C TYR A 11 21.79 -1.32 10.32
N ALA A 12 21.74 -0.70 11.50
CA ALA A 12 22.00 -1.35 12.79
C ALA A 12 21.10 -2.57 13.01
N GLU A 13 19.82 -2.46 12.69
CA GLU A 13 18.87 -3.54 12.94
C GLU A 13 19.18 -4.80 12.15
N PHE A 14 19.57 -4.68 10.88
CA PHE A 14 20.03 -5.83 10.09
C PHE A 14 21.23 -6.49 10.75
N ALA A 15 22.26 -5.72 11.13
CA ALA A 15 23.44 -6.27 11.79
C ALA A 15 23.13 -6.92 13.14
N MET A 16 22.26 -6.32 13.95
CA MET A 16 21.81 -6.87 15.22
C MET A 16 21.01 -8.16 15.02
N GLU A 17 20.22 -8.27 13.96
CA GLU A 17 19.55 -9.52 13.59
C GLU A 17 20.56 -10.59 13.20
N GLN A 18 21.57 -10.26 12.39
CA GLN A 18 22.63 -11.20 12.02
C GLN A 18 23.40 -11.68 13.26
N MET A 19 23.63 -10.81 14.24
CA MET A 19 24.22 -11.19 15.53
C MET A 19 23.34 -12.18 16.28
N LYS A 20 22.04 -11.92 16.41
CA LYS A 20 21.09 -12.84 17.06
C LYS A 20 21.09 -14.22 16.39
N ARG A 21 21.04 -14.25 15.06
CA ARG A 21 20.87 -15.49 14.28
C ARG A 21 22.14 -16.29 14.11
N TYR A 22 23.24 -15.63 13.82
CA TYR A 22 24.49 -16.28 13.44
C TYR A 22 25.60 -16.15 14.49
N GLY A 23 25.47 -15.24 15.45
CA GLY A 23 26.49 -14.99 16.49
C GLY A 23 27.65 -14.11 16.01
N ILE A 24 27.49 -13.41 14.89
CA ILE A 24 28.48 -12.47 14.36
C ILE A 24 28.27 -11.12 15.05
N PRO A 25 29.28 -10.50 15.69
CA PRO A 25 29.11 -9.21 16.35
C PRO A 25 28.49 -8.17 15.40
N ALA A 26 27.44 -7.50 15.84
CA ALA A 26 26.75 -6.48 15.04
C ALA A 26 27.71 -5.36 14.64
N SER A 27 28.63 -4.98 15.52
CA SER A 27 29.70 -4.02 15.26
C SER A 27 30.61 -4.45 14.12
N VAL A 28 30.97 -5.73 14.04
CA VAL A 28 31.81 -6.28 12.96
C VAL A 28 31.06 -6.23 11.64
N THR A 29 29.80 -6.69 11.59
CA THR A 29 28.99 -6.65 10.38
C THR A 29 28.80 -5.22 9.87
N LEU A 30 28.52 -4.26 10.75
CA LEU A 30 28.41 -2.84 10.40
C LEU A 30 29.74 -2.26 9.90
N ALA A 31 30.85 -2.59 10.56
CA ALA A 31 32.16 -2.08 10.16
C ALA A 31 32.59 -2.62 8.79
N GLN A 32 32.32 -3.89 8.49
CA GLN A 32 32.51 -4.45 7.15
C GLN A 32 31.59 -3.76 6.16
N GLY A 33 30.29 -3.64 6.46
CA GLY A 33 29.35 -2.93 5.59
C GLY A 33 29.81 -1.51 5.26
N ILE A 34 30.29 -0.76 6.26
CA ILE A 34 30.86 0.59 6.08
C ILE A 34 32.07 0.55 5.13
N LEU A 35 33.02 -0.34 5.38
CA LEU A 35 34.27 -0.41 4.65
C LEU A 35 34.06 -0.86 3.20
N GLU A 36 33.30 -1.93 2.98
CA GLU A 36 33.11 -2.55 1.67
C GLU A 36 32.17 -1.74 0.76
N SER A 37 31.21 -1.00 1.33
CA SER A 37 30.24 -0.22 0.55
C SER A 37 30.58 1.26 0.42
N SER A 38 31.73 1.71 0.94
CA SER A 38 32.04 3.14 1.07
C SER A 38 30.89 3.89 1.78
N ASN A 39 30.44 3.38 2.92
CA ASN A 39 29.28 3.90 3.65
C ASN A 39 27.98 3.93 2.82
N GLY A 40 27.74 2.90 2.02
CA GLY A 40 26.56 2.77 1.16
C GLY A 40 26.58 3.67 -0.08
N GLN A 41 27.75 4.23 -0.42
CA GLN A 41 27.90 5.14 -1.57
C GLN A 41 28.51 4.46 -2.80
N SER A 42 29.03 3.24 -2.67
CA SER A 42 29.55 2.48 -3.81
C SER A 42 28.47 2.23 -4.87
N GLU A 43 28.88 2.03 -6.11
CA GLU A 43 27.93 1.72 -7.18
C GLU A 43 27.18 0.41 -6.91
N LEU A 44 27.89 -0.62 -6.41
CA LEU A 44 27.32 -1.91 -6.06
C LEU A 44 26.26 -1.81 -4.96
N SER A 45 26.48 -0.98 -3.94
CA SER A 45 25.49 -0.75 -2.88
C SER A 45 24.29 0.04 -3.40
N ARG A 46 24.50 1.16 -4.11
CA ARG A 46 23.39 2.01 -4.60
C ARG A 46 22.53 1.37 -5.68
N LYS A 47 23.12 0.60 -6.61
CA LYS A 47 22.37 -0.01 -7.72
C LYS A 47 21.94 -1.44 -7.46
N GLY A 48 22.64 -2.13 -6.55
CA GLY A 48 22.51 -3.57 -6.38
C GLY A 48 22.17 -4.00 -4.95
N ASN A 49 22.03 -3.05 -4.02
CA ASN A 49 21.92 -3.32 -2.58
C ASN A 49 23.06 -4.21 -2.05
N ASN A 50 24.18 -4.33 -2.76
CA ASN A 50 25.28 -5.23 -2.39
C ASN A 50 26.31 -4.48 -1.54
N HIS A 51 26.15 -4.58 -0.23
CA HIS A 51 26.95 -3.82 0.74
C HIS A 51 28.29 -4.48 1.08
N PHE A 52 28.52 -5.73 0.66
CA PHE A 52 29.69 -6.53 1.03
C PHE A 52 30.51 -7.01 -0.18
N GLY A 53 30.17 -6.55 -1.39
CA GLY A 53 30.90 -6.91 -2.61
C GLY A 53 30.83 -8.40 -2.97
N ILE A 54 29.73 -9.09 -2.61
CA ILE A 54 29.61 -10.54 -2.87
C ILE A 54 29.47 -10.80 -4.38
N LYS A 55 30.37 -11.63 -4.92
CA LYS A 55 30.38 -12.02 -6.34
C LYS A 55 29.26 -13.03 -6.63
N ALA A 56 28.61 -12.90 -7.78
CA ALA A 56 27.55 -13.79 -8.25
C ALA A 56 28.15 -15.13 -8.69
N THR A 57 27.95 -16.17 -7.88
CA THR A 57 28.42 -17.53 -8.17
C THR A 57 27.56 -18.21 -9.24
N SER A 58 28.05 -19.32 -9.80
CA SER A 58 27.24 -20.14 -10.72
C SER A 58 25.97 -20.68 -10.08
N ALA A 59 25.98 -20.97 -8.77
CA ALA A 59 24.80 -21.41 -8.03
C ALA A 59 23.77 -20.28 -7.92
N TRP A 60 24.20 -19.08 -7.50
CA TRP A 60 23.36 -17.88 -7.43
C TRP A 60 22.62 -17.60 -8.75
N LEU A 61 23.35 -17.68 -9.87
CA LEU A 61 22.76 -17.46 -11.20
C LEU A 61 21.80 -18.57 -11.62
N LYS A 62 22.05 -19.81 -11.22
CA LYS A 62 21.17 -20.96 -11.51
C LYS A 62 19.85 -20.85 -10.77
N ASP A 63 19.88 -20.29 -9.56
CA ASP A 63 18.69 -20.10 -8.72
C ASP A 63 17.90 -18.83 -9.11
N GLY A 64 18.26 -18.18 -10.22
CA GLY A 64 17.57 -16.99 -10.74
C GLY A 64 18.00 -15.67 -10.09
N GLY A 65 19.08 -15.67 -9.30
CA GLY A 65 19.57 -14.48 -8.62
C GLY A 65 20.04 -13.36 -9.58
N GLY A 66 19.61 -12.13 -9.30
CA GLY A 66 20.01 -10.96 -10.08
C GLY A 66 21.50 -10.63 -9.92
N TYR A 67 22.09 -9.93 -10.89
CA TYR A 67 23.49 -9.47 -10.79
C TYR A 67 23.71 -8.10 -11.44
N LEU A 68 24.80 -7.44 -11.01
CA LEU A 68 25.39 -6.30 -11.69
C LEU A 68 26.73 -6.72 -12.30
N VAL A 69 27.05 -6.16 -13.48
CA VAL A 69 28.38 -6.28 -14.06
C VAL A 69 29.21 -5.09 -13.59
N TYR A 70 30.34 -5.35 -12.95
CA TYR A 70 31.23 -4.34 -12.41
C TYR A 70 32.68 -4.81 -12.56
N THR A 71 33.59 -3.89 -12.84
CA THR A 71 35.02 -4.22 -12.97
C THR A 71 35.71 -3.92 -11.65
N ASP A 72 36.20 -4.98 -11.00
CA ASP A 72 36.92 -4.90 -9.72
C ASP A 72 38.36 -5.42 -9.91
N ASP A 73 38.61 -6.71 -9.65
CA ASP A 73 39.90 -7.35 -9.89
C ASP A 73 40.10 -7.69 -11.38
N ARG A 74 38.99 -8.02 -12.06
CA ARG A 74 38.95 -8.39 -13.48
C ARG A 74 37.87 -7.60 -14.21
N PRO A 75 38.03 -7.36 -15.52
CA PRO A 75 36.97 -6.76 -16.32
C PRO A 75 35.68 -7.59 -16.29
N ASN A 76 34.54 -6.90 -16.13
CA ASN A 76 33.19 -7.46 -16.26
C ASN A 76 32.86 -8.60 -15.27
N GLU A 77 33.28 -8.48 -14.02
CA GLU A 77 32.88 -9.41 -12.98
C GLU A 77 31.40 -9.24 -12.63
N LYS A 78 30.75 -10.35 -12.22
CA LYS A 78 29.35 -10.34 -11.82
C LYS A 78 29.27 -10.30 -10.31
N PHE A 79 28.52 -9.34 -9.78
CA PHE A 79 28.23 -9.19 -8.35
C PHE A 79 26.75 -9.41 -8.10
N CYS A 80 26.40 -10.05 -6.99
CA CYS A 80 25.00 -10.28 -6.63
C CYS A 80 24.23 -8.95 -6.58
N LYS A 81 22.98 -8.97 -7.03
CA LYS A 81 22.01 -7.89 -6.85
C LYS A 81 20.89 -8.40 -5.95
N TYR A 82 20.53 -7.61 -4.96
CA TYR A 82 19.54 -7.98 -3.95
C TYR A 82 18.30 -7.09 -4.01
N ASP A 83 17.17 -7.63 -3.56
CA ASP A 83 15.90 -6.89 -3.49
C ASP A 83 15.94 -5.84 -2.39
N SER A 84 16.58 -6.15 -1.25
CA SER A 84 16.81 -5.21 -0.14
C SER A 84 18.26 -5.21 0.35
N VAL A 85 18.64 -4.18 1.11
CA VAL A 85 19.94 -4.15 1.82
C VAL A 85 20.02 -5.30 2.82
N GLY A 86 18.93 -5.62 3.52
CA GLY A 86 18.87 -6.72 4.48
C GLY A 86 19.23 -8.08 3.87
N ASP A 87 18.82 -8.33 2.62
CA ASP A 87 19.20 -9.56 1.90
C ASP A 87 20.71 -9.67 1.66
N SER A 88 21.41 -8.54 1.48
CA SER A 88 22.87 -8.55 1.38
C SER A 88 23.55 -8.85 2.71
N TYR A 89 22.98 -8.39 3.83
CA TYR A 89 23.45 -8.71 5.19
C TYR A 89 23.24 -10.19 5.52
N GLU A 90 22.10 -10.74 5.09
CA GLU A 90 21.79 -12.17 5.22
C GLU A 90 22.79 -13.01 4.44
N HIS A 91 22.98 -12.72 3.14
CA HIS A 91 23.91 -13.47 2.30
C HIS A 91 25.36 -13.36 2.81
N HIS A 92 25.76 -12.20 3.32
CA HIS A 92 27.08 -12.04 3.95
C HIS A 92 27.24 -12.94 5.17
N SER A 93 26.24 -13.01 6.05
CA SER A 93 26.33 -13.83 7.26
C SER A 93 26.31 -15.32 6.96
N LEU A 94 25.49 -15.75 5.98
CA LEU A 94 25.51 -17.12 5.47
C LEU A 94 26.87 -17.45 4.85
N PHE A 95 27.44 -16.55 4.05
CA PHE A 95 28.78 -16.73 3.48
C PHE A 95 29.85 -16.96 4.57
N LEU A 96 29.81 -16.21 5.68
CA LEU A 96 30.72 -16.43 6.80
C LEU A 96 30.42 -17.75 7.52
N LYS A 97 29.14 -18.08 7.74
CA LYS A 97 28.70 -19.25 8.50
C LYS A 97 28.96 -20.57 7.78
N GLU A 98 28.68 -20.64 6.50
CA GLU A 98 28.77 -21.85 5.68
C GLU A 98 30.19 -22.14 5.23
N ASN A 99 31.04 -21.11 5.17
CA ASN A 99 32.43 -21.26 4.77
C ASN A 99 33.30 -21.65 5.97
N GLY A 100 33.70 -22.93 6.02
CA GLY A 100 34.50 -23.50 7.11
C GLY A 100 35.81 -22.78 7.43
N ARG A 101 36.32 -21.91 6.53
CA ARG A 101 37.48 -21.06 6.82
C ARG A 101 37.28 -20.11 7.99
N TYR A 102 36.03 -19.70 8.26
CA TYR A 102 35.68 -18.79 9.36
C TYR A 102 35.18 -19.51 10.61
N ALA A 103 35.16 -20.85 10.63
CA ALA A 103 34.58 -21.63 11.73
C ALA A 103 35.13 -21.26 13.12
N LYS A 104 36.42 -20.86 13.19
CA LYS A 104 37.04 -20.41 14.43
C LYS A 104 36.42 -19.12 15.00
N CYS A 105 35.94 -18.22 14.15
CA CYS A 105 35.28 -16.99 14.61
C CYS A 105 34.00 -17.31 15.40
N PHE A 106 33.24 -18.31 14.97
CA PHE A 106 32.01 -18.75 15.65
C PHE A 106 32.25 -19.49 16.98
N SER A 107 33.51 -19.70 17.38
CA SER A 107 33.85 -20.20 18.72
C SER A 107 34.17 -19.09 19.72
N LEU A 108 34.23 -17.84 19.25
CA LEU A 108 34.45 -16.66 20.07
C LEU A 108 33.14 -16.17 20.71
N PRO A 109 33.21 -15.39 21.81
CA PRO A 109 32.06 -14.67 22.32
C PRO A 109 31.40 -13.80 21.22
N PRO A 110 30.05 -13.73 21.18
CA PRO A 110 29.34 -12.92 20.18
C PRO A 110 29.59 -11.42 20.25
N ASP A 111 30.21 -10.91 21.31
CA ASP A 111 30.60 -9.52 21.51
C ASP A 111 32.13 -9.29 21.43
N ASP A 112 32.92 -10.32 21.10
CA ASP A 112 34.37 -10.24 20.91
C ASP A 112 34.72 -9.73 19.50
N TYR A 113 34.44 -8.45 19.25
CA TYR A 113 34.67 -7.85 17.93
C TYR A 113 36.16 -7.83 17.54
N GLU A 114 37.08 -7.78 18.51
CA GLU A 114 38.53 -7.78 18.27
C GLU A 114 38.97 -9.14 17.71
N GLY A 115 38.62 -10.22 18.41
CA GLY A 115 38.91 -11.59 17.99
C GLY A 115 38.22 -11.94 16.65
N TRP A 116 37.01 -11.45 16.43
CA TRP A 116 36.32 -11.60 15.15
C TRP A 116 37.04 -10.89 14.00
N ALA A 117 37.46 -9.63 14.20
CA ALA A 117 38.19 -8.88 13.18
C ALA A 117 39.51 -9.58 12.81
N GLU A 118 40.27 -10.03 13.81
CA GLU A 118 41.50 -10.80 13.60
C GLU A 118 41.25 -12.15 12.91
N GLY A 119 40.19 -12.86 13.31
CA GLY A 119 39.81 -14.14 12.74
C GLY A 119 39.41 -14.03 11.27
N ILE A 120 38.64 -13.00 10.92
CA ILE A 120 38.22 -12.71 9.54
C ILE A 120 39.43 -12.37 8.65
N GLU A 121 40.34 -11.53 9.14
CA GLU A 121 41.58 -11.20 8.41
C GLU A 121 42.44 -12.46 8.20
N ARG A 122 42.65 -13.24 9.27
CA ARG A 122 43.44 -14.48 9.22
C ARG A 122 42.85 -15.53 8.28
N ALA A 123 41.52 -15.55 8.13
CA ALA A 123 40.80 -16.42 7.21
C ALA A 123 40.84 -15.94 5.75
N GLY A 124 41.45 -14.77 5.48
CA GLY A 124 41.66 -14.24 4.14
C GLY A 124 40.43 -13.58 3.53
N TYR A 125 39.64 -12.84 4.33
CA TYR A 125 38.53 -12.02 3.81
C TYR A 125 39.02 -10.93 2.85
N ALA A 126 40.11 -10.25 3.20
CA ALA A 126 40.77 -9.26 2.37
C ALA A 126 42.20 -9.71 2.03
N THR A 127 42.70 -9.30 0.87
CA THR A 127 44.02 -9.67 0.33
C THR A 127 45.17 -8.81 0.87
N GLY A 128 44.87 -7.66 1.48
CA GLY A 128 45.86 -6.75 2.06
C GLY A 128 45.90 -6.79 3.58
N GLY A 129 47.10 -6.62 4.16
CA GLY A 129 47.27 -6.58 5.62
C GLY A 129 46.68 -5.32 6.27
N GLY A 130 46.31 -5.45 7.54
CA GLY A 130 45.72 -4.39 8.36
C GLY A 130 44.19 -4.31 8.28
N TYR A 131 43.54 -5.37 7.78
CA TYR A 131 42.08 -5.41 7.69
C TYR A 131 41.43 -5.40 9.08
N ALA A 132 41.93 -6.21 10.02
CA ALA A 132 41.40 -6.24 11.39
C ALA A 132 41.54 -4.88 12.07
N ALA A 133 42.71 -4.24 11.93
CA ALA A 133 42.98 -2.92 12.49
C ALA A 133 42.01 -1.86 11.94
N LYS A 134 41.68 -1.91 10.64
CA LYS A 134 40.69 -1.00 10.04
C LYS A 134 39.29 -1.22 10.61
N LEU A 135 38.86 -2.48 10.76
CA LEU A 135 37.57 -2.80 11.34
C LEU A 135 37.48 -2.33 12.80
N GLN A 136 38.46 -2.68 13.63
CA GLN A 136 38.52 -2.24 15.03
C GLN A 136 38.49 -0.71 15.14
N GLN A 137 39.25 -0.01 14.29
CA GLN A 137 39.23 1.46 14.24
C GLN A 137 37.86 2.03 13.84
N ILE A 138 37.16 1.43 12.87
CA ILE A 138 35.80 1.84 12.49
C ILE A 138 34.83 1.61 13.65
N ILE A 139 34.91 0.44 14.30
CA ILE A 139 34.07 0.07 15.43
C ILE A 139 34.22 1.07 16.59
N GLU A 140 35.46 1.31 17.01
CA GLU A 140 35.76 2.16 18.16
C GLU A 140 35.45 3.64 17.91
N ARG A 141 35.85 4.19 16.76
CA ARG A 141 35.62 5.60 16.45
C ARG A 141 34.14 5.96 16.31
N ASN A 142 33.30 4.98 15.96
CA ASN A 142 31.87 5.19 15.75
C ASN A 142 31.02 4.59 16.89
N GLY A 143 31.66 4.01 17.91
CA GLY A 143 30.98 3.43 19.07
C GLY A 143 30.04 2.28 18.72
N LEU A 144 30.38 1.47 17.71
CA LEU A 144 29.49 0.42 17.18
C LEU A 144 29.25 -0.72 18.17
N GLN A 145 30.12 -0.88 19.18
CA GLN A 145 29.94 -1.85 20.27
C GLN A 145 28.65 -1.61 21.07
N LYS A 146 28.01 -0.43 20.94
CA LYS A 146 26.70 -0.17 21.53
C LYS A 146 25.65 -1.18 21.05
N TYR A 147 25.71 -1.58 19.78
CA TYR A 147 24.77 -2.52 19.18
C TYR A 147 25.01 -3.95 19.70
N ASP A 148 26.27 -4.35 19.85
CA ASP A 148 26.60 -5.65 20.46
C ASP A 148 26.02 -5.74 21.88
N ARG A 149 26.23 -4.71 22.70
CA ARG A 149 25.69 -4.65 24.06
C ARG A 149 24.16 -4.70 24.09
N MET A 150 23.49 -4.01 23.16
CA MET A 150 22.02 -4.06 23.05
C MET A 150 21.54 -5.49 22.78
N VAL A 151 22.16 -6.20 21.83
CA VAL A 151 21.80 -7.59 21.51
C VAL A 151 22.12 -8.52 22.68
N MET A 152 23.29 -8.38 23.32
CA MET A 152 23.66 -9.20 24.48
C MET A 152 22.66 -9.05 25.63
N GLN A 153 22.20 -7.82 25.90
CA GLN A 153 21.16 -7.55 26.89
C GLN A 153 19.81 -8.14 26.50
N GLU A 154 19.39 -7.96 25.24
CA GLU A 154 18.13 -8.50 24.69
C GLU A 154 18.09 -10.03 24.80
N MET A 155 19.13 -10.72 24.31
CA MET A 155 19.20 -12.19 24.31
C MET A 155 19.25 -12.76 25.72
N LYS A 156 19.99 -12.11 26.63
CA LYS A 156 20.02 -12.48 28.06
C LYS A 156 18.66 -12.31 28.72
N ALA A 157 17.95 -11.21 28.45
CA ALA A 157 16.62 -10.97 28.99
C ALA A 157 15.58 -11.99 28.48
N GLN A 158 15.72 -12.43 27.23
CA GLN A 158 14.85 -13.44 26.61
C GLN A 158 15.26 -14.90 26.91
N GLY A 159 16.40 -15.12 27.56
CA GLY A 159 16.94 -16.47 27.81
C GLY A 159 17.30 -17.24 26.54
N LYS A 160 17.59 -16.55 25.43
CA LYS A 160 17.92 -17.15 24.12
C LYS A 160 19.43 -17.30 23.93
N SER A 161 19.82 -18.33 23.18
CA SER A 161 21.19 -18.54 22.73
C SER A 161 21.43 -17.94 21.34
N PHE A 162 22.67 -17.55 21.07
CA PHE A 162 23.13 -17.08 19.75
C PHE A 162 23.39 -18.25 18.81
N GLY A 163 23.25 -18.03 17.49
CA GLY A 163 23.81 -18.96 16.50
C GLY A 163 23.04 -20.29 16.32
N VAL A 164 21.80 -20.39 16.81
CA VAL A 164 20.96 -21.60 16.75
C VAL A 164 19.83 -21.47 15.71
N GLU A 165 19.46 -22.57 15.06
CA GLU A 165 18.34 -22.65 14.09
C GLU A 165 16.99 -22.17 14.68
N GLY A 166 16.87 -22.07 16.01
CA GLY A 166 15.71 -21.55 16.73
C GLY A 166 15.54 -20.02 16.72
N ASN A 167 16.42 -19.26 16.06
CA ASN A 167 16.23 -17.84 15.77
C ASN A 167 15.88 -17.68 14.27
N PRO A 168 14.62 -17.96 13.85
CA PRO A 168 14.22 -17.80 12.46
C PRO A 168 14.46 -16.37 12.00
N ARG A 169 14.73 -16.19 10.69
CA ARG A 169 14.78 -14.86 10.06
C ARG A 169 13.56 -14.10 10.50
N ASN A 170 13.76 -12.95 11.15
CA ASN A 170 12.64 -12.07 11.35
C ASN A 170 12.41 -11.42 9.99
N THR A 171 11.54 -12.00 9.16
CA THR A 171 11.09 -11.32 7.94
C THR A 171 10.36 -10.02 8.30
N GLU A 172 9.97 -9.84 9.56
CA GLU A 172 9.89 -8.53 10.19
C GLU A 172 11.31 -8.02 10.50
N SER A 173 12.03 -7.60 9.47
CA SER A 173 12.80 -6.35 9.64
C SER A 173 11.84 -5.42 10.35
N ARG A 174 12.17 -4.90 11.53
CA ARG A 174 11.32 -3.89 12.19
C ARG A 174 11.33 -2.70 11.24
N SER A 175 10.42 -2.70 10.28
CA SER A 175 10.31 -1.63 9.32
C SER A 175 10.09 -0.40 10.18
N LEU A 176 11.04 0.53 10.19
CA LEU A 176 10.93 1.73 11.01
C LEU A 176 9.72 2.57 10.57
N TYR A 177 9.22 2.30 9.36
CA TYR A 177 8.15 3.00 8.71
C TYR A 177 7.17 2.02 8.06
N SER A 178 5.89 2.36 8.04
CA SER A 178 4.85 1.65 7.29
C SER A 178 3.82 2.65 6.77
N PHE A 179 3.09 2.26 5.73
CA PHE A 179 1.89 3.00 5.33
C PHE A 179 0.70 2.61 6.24
N PRO A 180 -0.33 3.46 6.34
CA PRO A 180 -1.42 3.28 7.32
C PRO A 180 -2.33 2.09 7.00
N VAL A 181 -2.24 1.54 5.79
CA VAL A 181 -2.88 0.29 5.35
C VAL A 181 -1.91 -0.45 4.42
N SER A 182 -1.99 -1.78 4.39
CA SER A 182 -1.15 -2.61 3.51
C SER A 182 -1.71 -2.61 2.08
N ARG A 183 -0.82 -2.45 1.10
CA ARG A 183 -1.15 -2.48 -0.33
C ARG A 183 0.00 -3.08 -1.13
N GLU A 184 -0.34 -3.75 -2.22
CA GLU A 184 0.64 -4.29 -3.17
C GLU A 184 1.10 -3.23 -4.18
N GLU A 185 0.19 -2.38 -4.65
CA GLU A 185 0.49 -1.43 -5.75
C GLU A 185 0.44 0.05 -5.35
N TYR A 186 -0.64 0.50 -4.70
CA TYR A 186 -0.85 1.91 -4.36
C TYR A 186 -1.96 2.09 -3.32
N LEU A 187 -1.94 3.23 -2.62
CA LEU A 187 -3.07 3.71 -1.84
C LEU A 187 -4.06 4.44 -2.76
N PHE A 188 -5.30 3.98 -2.84
CA PHE A 188 -6.35 4.72 -3.53
C PHE A 188 -6.91 5.83 -2.62
N VAL A 189 -6.58 7.08 -2.92
CA VAL A 189 -7.05 8.25 -2.18
C VAL A 189 -8.31 8.81 -2.84
N THR A 190 -9.44 8.70 -2.13
CA THR A 190 -10.76 9.18 -2.58
C THR A 190 -10.95 10.67 -2.32
N SER A 191 -10.26 11.22 -1.31
CA SER A 191 -10.27 12.67 -1.07
C SER A 191 -8.94 13.18 -0.52
N PRO A 192 -8.26 14.11 -1.21
CA PRO A 192 -6.98 14.67 -0.76
C PRO A 192 -7.16 15.72 0.34
N PHE A 193 -6.05 16.12 0.96
CA PHE A 193 -5.98 17.24 1.89
C PHE A 193 -6.18 18.57 1.17
N GLY A 194 -6.92 19.50 1.80
CA GLY A 194 -7.15 20.84 1.26
C GLY A 194 -8.63 21.23 1.21
N MET A 195 -8.92 22.34 0.54
CA MET A 195 -10.29 22.83 0.38
C MET A 195 -11.08 21.91 -0.54
N ARG A 196 -12.27 21.49 -0.09
CA ARG A 196 -13.21 20.68 -0.87
C ARG A 196 -14.66 21.13 -0.63
N THR A 197 -15.53 20.79 -1.58
CA THR A 197 -16.98 20.82 -1.37
C THR A 197 -17.34 19.87 -0.23
N ASP A 198 -18.23 20.30 0.68
CA ASP A 198 -18.65 19.49 1.82
C ASP A 198 -19.40 18.24 1.32
N PRO A 199 -18.96 17.03 1.70
CA PRO A 199 -19.53 15.79 1.20
C PRO A 199 -20.97 15.53 1.68
N MET A 200 -21.41 16.21 2.74
CA MET A 200 -22.76 16.13 3.29
C MET A 200 -23.65 17.29 2.86
N ASP A 201 -23.06 18.39 2.37
CA ASP A 201 -23.77 19.59 1.93
C ASP A 201 -23.04 20.23 0.75
N GLY A 202 -23.44 19.84 -0.47
CA GLY A 202 -22.81 20.32 -1.72
C GLY A 202 -22.84 21.84 -1.93
N SER A 203 -23.56 22.60 -1.09
CA SER A 203 -23.57 24.07 -1.14
C SER A 203 -22.42 24.73 -0.38
N LYS A 204 -21.65 23.97 0.42
CA LYS A 204 -20.61 24.49 1.31
C LYS A 204 -19.21 24.05 0.89
N GLN A 205 -18.23 24.86 1.27
CA GLN A 205 -16.81 24.52 1.19
C GLN A 205 -16.30 24.23 2.60
N GLN A 206 -15.44 23.22 2.73
CA GLN A 206 -14.76 22.87 3.98
C GLN A 206 -13.27 22.63 3.74
N MET A 207 -12.46 22.90 4.75
CA MET A 207 -11.06 22.46 4.78
C MET A 207 -11.00 21.01 5.22
N HIS A 208 -10.52 20.13 4.35
CA HIS A 208 -10.21 18.74 4.66
C HIS A 208 -8.82 18.65 5.30
N LYS A 209 -8.78 18.17 6.55
CA LYS A 209 -7.58 18.18 7.40
C LYS A 209 -6.75 16.89 7.35
N GLY A 210 -7.15 15.94 6.51
CA GLY A 210 -6.49 14.67 6.28
C GLY A 210 -6.62 14.23 4.83
N ILE A 211 -6.37 12.94 4.59
CA ILE A 211 -6.71 12.25 3.33
C ILE A 211 -7.71 11.13 3.64
N ASP A 212 -8.62 10.89 2.71
CA ASP A 212 -9.54 9.75 2.76
C ASP A 212 -8.95 8.64 1.87
N ILE A 213 -8.57 7.52 2.47
CA ILE A 213 -8.00 6.35 1.80
C ILE A 213 -9.10 5.29 1.70
N ARG A 214 -9.36 4.79 0.49
CA ARG A 214 -10.33 3.72 0.29
C ARG A 214 -9.88 2.46 1.01
N THR A 215 -10.81 1.82 1.71
CA THR A 215 -10.56 0.57 2.43
C THR A 215 -11.70 -0.42 2.23
N ASP A 216 -11.44 -1.71 2.47
CA ASP A 216 -12.45 -2.77 2.45
C ASP A 216 -12.25 -3.68 3.68
N HIS A 217 -12.60 -3.15 4.85
CA HIS A 217 -12.42 -3.77 6.16
C HIS A 217 -10.95 -4.15 6.45
N ASP A 218 -10.05 -3.23 6.08
CA ASP A 218 -8.60 -3.41 6.12
C ASP A 218 -8.02 -3.25 7.53
N ASP A 219 -6.91 -3.93 7.78
CA ASP A 219 -6.08 -3.68 8.94
C ASP A 219 -5.44 -2.28 8.86
N VAL A 220 -5.67 -1.49 9.90
CA VAL A 220 -5.11 -0.13 10.03
C VAL A 220 -3.84 -0.21 10.86
N LEU A 221 -2.74 0.35 10.35
CA LEU A 221 -1.38 0.13 10.85
C LEU A 221 -0.73 1.40 11.39
N ALA A 222 0.10 1.25 12.43
CA ALA A 222 0.99 2.30 12.89
C ALA A 222 2.06 2.60 11.83
N THR A 223 2.34 3.88 11.60
CA THR A 223 3.17 4.35 10.49
C THR A 223 4.65 4.47 10.83
N GLU A 224 5.00 4.58 12.11
CA GLU A 224 6.39 4.63 12.58
C GLU A 224 6.59 3.73 13.81
N THR A 225 7.84 3.32 14.03
CA THR A 225 8.25 2.61 15.25
C THR A 225 8.40 3.58 16.43
N ASP A 226 8.16 3.08 17.65
CA ASP A 226 8.19 3.83 18.91
C ASP A 226 7.08 4.89 19.07
N GLY A 227 6.00 4.74 18.31
CA GLY A 227 4.80 5.57 18.45
C GLY A 227 4.06 5.31 19.76
N LYS A 228 3.55 6.36 20.42
CA LYS A 228 2.76 6.22 21.64
C LYS A 228 1.29 6.50 21.37
N VAL A 229 0.39 5.59 21.75
CA VAL A 229 -1.06 5.84 21.65
C VAL A 229 -1.47 6.90 22.68
N VAL A 230 -1.84 8.08 22.21
CA VAL A 230 -2.20 9.24 23.08
C VAL A 230 -3.71 9.52 23.10
N GLY A 231 -4.45 9.07 22.08
CA GLY A 231 -5.89 9.27 21.96
C GLY A 231 -6.61 8.00 21.50
N ILE A 232 -7.76 7.74 22.09
CA ILE A 232 -8.72 6.72 21.64
C ILE A 232 -10.12 7.29 21.79
N ASN A 233 -10.93 7.14 20.76
CA ASN A 233 -12.35 7.40 20.80
C ASN A 233 -13.11 6.12 20.42
N HIS A 234 -14.01 5.66 21.28
CA HIS A 234 -14.93 4.55 20.98
C HIS A 234 -16.32 5.04 20.53
N ASN A 235 -16.59 6.34 20.61
CA ASN A 235 -17.90 6.90 20.28
C ASN A 235 -18.09 6.95 18.75
N THR A 236 -19.05 6.18 18.26
CA THR A 236 -19.43 6.11 16.84
C THR A 236 -20.27 7.30 16.36
N GLN A 237 -20.69 8.19 17.27
CA GLN A 237 -21.55 9.34 16.98
C GLN A 237 -20.79 10.67 16.95
N THR A 238 -19.45 10.66 16.95
CA THR A 238 -18.64 11.84 16.67
C THR A 238 -18.44 11.98 15.16
N ALA A 239 -18.00 13.16 14.70
CA ALA A 239 -17.69 13.37 13.29
C ALA A 239 -16.71 12.32 12.74
N GLY A 240 -15.64 12.02 13.49
CA GLY A 240 -14.61 11.03 13.13
C GLY A 240 -14.88 9.59 13.56
N GLY A 241 -16.03 9.29 14.18
CA GLY A 241 -16.36 7.95 14.66
C GLY A 241 -15.32 7.38 15.63
N LYS A 242 -15.16 6.05 15.63
CA LYS A 242 -14.10 5.41 16.40
C LYS A 242 -12.75 5.82 15.82
N SER A 243 -11.81 6.21 16.69
CA SER A 243 -10.51 6.70 16.25
C SER A 243 -9.39 6.38 17.21
N VAL A 244 -8.18 6.35 16.67
CA VAL A 244 -6.91 6.19 17.41
C VAL A 244 -5.98 7.32 17.02
N THR A 245 -5.28 7.92 17.99
CA THR A 245 -4.22 8.91 17.74
C THR A 245 -2.91 8.39 18.30
N VAL A 246 -1.89 8.31 17.44
CA VAL A 246 -0.52 7.90 17.78
C VAL A 246 0.39 9.12 17.69
N GLU A 247 1.24 9.30 18.68
CA GLU A 247 2.22 10.38 18.76
C GLU A 247 3.65 9.84 18.55
N TYR A 248 4.40 10.49 17.68
CA TYR A 248 5.80 10.18 17.38
C TYR A 248 6.68 11.37 17.77
N ALA A 249 7.73 11.12 18.55
CA ALA A 249 8.67 12.17 18.95
C ALA A 249 9.52 12.62 17.75
N ARG A 250 9.86 13.91 17.70
CA ARG A 250 10.77 14.48 16.69
C ARG A 250 12.06 14.95 17.35
N GLU A 251 13.16 14.91 16.59
CA GLU A 251 14.52 15.19 17.09
C GLU A 251 14.68 16.64 17.58
N ASP A 252 13.91 17.57 17.03
CA ASP A 252 13.88 18.98 17.44
C ASP A 252 13.14 19.24 18.76
N GLY A 253 12.61 18.17 19.39
CA GLY A 253 11.79 18.23 20.59
C GLY A 253 10.32 18.54 20.32
N GLY A 254 9.91 18.64 19.04
CA GLY A 254 8.53 18.60 18.60
C GLY A 254 7.97 17.18 18.60
N ARG A 255 6.71 17.05 18.18
CA ARG A 255 5.98 15.78 18.14
C ARG A 255 5.02 15.78 16.95
N LEU A 256 4.87 14.63 16.30
CA LEU A 256 3.87 14.42 15.26
C LEU A 256 2.73 13.58 15.82
N GLN A 257 1.48 14.00 15.62
CA GLN A 257 0.30 13.21 15.91
C GLN A 257 -0.36 12.74 14.63
N VAL A 258 -0.57 11.43 14.53
CA VAL A 258 -1.27 10.78 13.43
C VAL A 258 -2.57 10.21 13.95
N THR A 259 -3.70 10.61 13.34
CA THR A 259 -5.03 10.17 13.75
C THR A 259 -5.70 9.37 12.66
N TYR A 260 -6.24 8.22 13.07
CA TYR A 260 -6.91 7.22 12.25
C TYR A 260 -8.39 7.21 12.64
N MET A 261 -9.30 7.55 11.73
CA MET A 261 -10.73 7.73 12.02
C MET A 261 -11.61 6.75 11.25
N HIS A 262 -12.91 6.74 11.57
CA HIS A 262 -13.95 5.90 10.98
C HIS A 262 -13.79 4.39 11.21
N LEU A 263 -12.98 3.98 12.19
CA LEU A 263 -12.64 2.58 12.45
C LEU A 263 -13.88 1.74 12.80
N ASP A 264 -13.90 0.47 12.40
CA ASP A 264 -14.90 -0.50 12.90
C ASP A 264 -14.49 -1.03 14.28
N SER A 265 -13.21 -1.38 14.45
CA SER A 265 -12.67 -1.89 15.71
C SER A 265 -11.32 -1.29 16.05
N ILE A 266 -10.98 -1.29 17.35
CA ILE A 266 -9.73 -0.77 17.90
C ILE A 266 -9.02 -1.92 18.62
N ALA A 267 -7.76 -2.17 18.26
CA ALA A 267 -6.96 -3.28 18.78
C ALA A 267 -5.97 -2.84 19.89
N VAL A 268 -5.87 -1.54 20.15
CA VAL A 268 -4.88 -0.94 21.06
C VAL A 268 -5.55 -0.16 22.19
N LYS A 269 -4.79 0.18 23.23
CA LYS A 269 -5.22 1.03 24.34
C LYS A 269 -4.31 2.25 24.51
N LYS A 270 -4.84 3.30 25.13
CA LYS A 270 -4.08 4.52 25.43
C LYS A 270 -2.86 4.18 26.28
N GLY A 271 -1.70 4.67 25.87
CA GLY A 271 -0.41 4.43 26.51
C GLY A 271 0.41 3.30 25.88
N ASP A 272 -0.16 2.49 24.98
CA ASP A 272 0.60 1.48 24.25
C ASP A 272 1.71 2.12 23.41
N THR A 273 2.83 1.40 23.30
CA THR A 273 3.92 1.72 22.37
C THR A 273 3.79 0.83 21.14
N MET A 274 3.81 1.44 19.97
CA MET A 274 3.56 0.83 18.67
C MET A 274 4.87 0.66 17.91
N GLN A 275 4.94 -0.41 17.13
CA GLN A 275 5.95 -0.61 16.10
C GLN A 275 5.35 -0.29 14.73
N ALA A 276 6.14 0.17 13.76
CA ALA A 276 5.59 0.41 12.42
C ALA A 276 5.05 -0.90 11.83
N GLY A 277 3.92 -0.81 11.13
CA GLY A 277 3.20 -1.97 10.62
C GLY A 277 2.37 -2.72 11.67
N GLN A 278 2.46 -2.36 12.95
CA GLN A 278 1.62 -2.98 13.98
C GLN A 278 0.17 -2.51 13.84
N LYS A 279 -0.77 -3.47 13.93
CA LYS A 279 -2.21 -3.22 13.85
C LYS A 279 -2.71 -2.32 15.00
N LEU A 280 -3.37 -1.23 14.64
CA LEU A 280 -4.08 -0.29 15.52
C LEU A 280 -5.58 -0.63 15.63
N GLY A 281 -6.15 -1.18 14.57
CA GLY A 281 -7.58 -1.45 14.46
C GLY A 281 -7.95 -1.98 13.07
N VAL A 282 -9.23 -1.89 12.74
CA VAL A 282 -9.77 -2.25 11.43
C VAL A 282 -10.57 -1.07 10.89
N SER A 283 -10.43 -0.77 9.60
CA SER A 283 -11.21 0.27 8.94
C SER A 283 -12.70 -0.02 9.02
N GLY A 284 -13.52 1.00 8.81
CA GLY A 284 -14.96 0.85 8.83
C GLY A 284 -15.67 2.08 8.34
N ASN A 285 -16.91 2.23 8.79
CA ASN A 285 -17.79 3.32 8.40
C ASN A 285 -18.48 3.94 9.64
N THR A 286 -17.74 4.13 10.74
CA THR A 286 -18.30 4.74 11.95
C THR A 286 -18.17 6.26 11.91
N GLY A 287 -19.06 6.98 12.61
CA GLY A 287 -19.06 8.44 12.65
C GLY A 287 -20.25 9.06 11.93
N THR A 288 -20.45 10.36 12.12
CA THR A 288 -21.59 11.10 11.54
C THR A 288 -21.25 11.83 10.24
N ARG A 289 -19.98 11.84 9.83
CA ARG A 289 -19.48 12.53 8.63
C ARG A 289 -18.77 11.57 7.68
N THR A 290 -19.43 10.48 7.35
CA THR A 290 -18.95 9.45 6.41
C THR A 290 -20.05 9.06 5.43
N THR A 291 -19.69 8.76 4.18
CA THR A 291 -20.60 8.33 3.11
C THR A 291 -20.40 6.86 2.72
N GLY A 292 -19.38 6.21 3.26
CA GLY A 292 -18.94 4.87 2.89
C GLY A 292 -17.70 4.47 3.67
N GLU A 293 -17.34 3.20 3.61
CA GLU A 293 -16.14 2.72 4.30
C GLU A 293 -14.86 3.33 3.71
N HIS A 294 -14.06 3.93 4.59
CA HIS A 294 -12.75 4.50 4.26
C HIS A 294 -11.94 4.73 5.55
N LEU A 295 -10.62 4.89 5.42
CA LEU A 295 -9.77 5.41 6.48
C LEU A 295 -9.56 6.91 6.26
N HIS A 296 -10.07 7.72 7.18
CA HIS A 296 -9.69 9.13 7.25
C HIS A 296 -8.40 9.26 8.09
N PHE A 297 -7.34 9.75 7.45
CA PHE A 297 -5.98 9.78 7.97
C PHE A 297 -5.49 11.23 8.09
N GLU A 298 -5.40 11.72 9.33
CA GLU A 298 -4.94 13.08 9.63
C GLU A 298 -3.53 13.08 10.21
N VAL A 299 -2.76 14.11 9.86
CA VAL A 299 -1.44 14.33 10.43
C VAL A 299 -1.33 15.76 10.96
N LYS A 300 -0.84 15.88 12.19
CA LYS A 300 -0.64 17.14 12.89
C LYS A 300 0.79 17.23 13.40
N ASP A 301 1.48 18.29 13.04
CA ASP A 301 2.78 18.66 13.59
C ASP A 301 2.59 19.55 14.82
N ILE A 302 3.33 19.26 15.89
CA ILE A 302 3.30 19.98 17.16
C ILE A 302 4.73 20.42 17.47
N ALA A 303 5.01 21.70 17.29
CA ALA A 303 6.31 22.28 17.57
C ALA A 303 6.64 22.21 19.08
N LYS A 304 7.92 22.37 19.42
CA LYS A 304 8.41 22.37 20.81
C LYS A 304 7.73 23.41 21.70
N ASP A 305 7.29 24.54 21.13
CA ASP A 305 6.56 25.60 21.83
C ASP A 305 5.06 25.32 22.02
N GLY A 306 4.58 24.18 21.50
CA GLY A 306 3.18 23.76 21.56
C GLY A 306 2.33 24.25 20.38
N THR A 307 2.91 24.96 19.41
CA THR A 307 2.19 25.37 18.20
C THR A 307 1.79 24.15 17.38
N GLU A 308 0.49 24.03 17.09
CA GLU A 308 -0.07 22.91 16.32
C GLU A 308 -0.42 23.30 14.89
N ARG A 309 -0.12 22.43 13.92
CA ARG A 309 -0.48 22.61 12.52
C ARG A 309 -0.88 21.29 11.89
N HIS A 310 -2.03 21.26 11.20
CA HIS A 310 -2.34 20.16 10.29
C HIS A 310 -1.43 20.23 9.06
N ILE A 311 -0.80 19.11 8.73
CA ILE A 311 0.07 18.97 7.55
C ILE A 311 -0.61 18.07 6.52
N ASP A 312 -0.30 18.29 5.25
CA ASP A 312 -0.76 17.41 4.16
C ASP A 312 -0.21 16.00 4.42
N PRO A 313 -1.07 14.98 4.69
CA PRO A 313 -0.60 13.63 4.93
C PRO A 313 0.20 13.04 3.77
N ALA A 314 0.00 13.51 2.53
CA ALA A 314 0.82 13.08 1.40
C ALA A 314 2.29 13.49 1.55
N ALA A 315 2.57 14.63 2.23
CA ALA A 315 3.93 15.05 2.56
C ALA A 315 4.58 14.10 3.56
N TYR A 316 3.82 13.74 4.61
CA TYR A 316 4.26 12.79 5.62
C TYR A 316 4.49 11.39 5.04
N LEU A 317 3.57 10.89 4.23
CA LEU A 317 3.70 9.60 3.55
C LEU A 317 4.92 9.58 2.60
N ALA A 318 5.20 10.67 1.89
CA ALA A 318 6.39 10.77 1.04
C ALA A 318 7.70 10.72 1.86
N GLU A 319 7.72 11.39 3.02
CA GLU A 319 8.87 11.37 3.93
C GLU A 319 9.15 9.96 4.48
N ILE A 320 8.13 9.30 5.05
CA ILE A 320 8.31 7.95 5.61
C ILE A 320 8.59 6.92 4.51
N ALA A 321 8.06 7.14 3.29
CA ALA A 321 8.39 6.30 2.14
C ALA A 321 9.86 6.40 1.77
N GLN A 322 10.42 7.61 1.76
CA GLN A 322 11.84 7.80 1.50
C GLN A 322 12.71 7.20 2.61
N LYS A 323 12.34 7.37 3.88
CA LYS A 323 13.09 6.85 5.03
C LYS A 323 13.01 5.33 5.13
N GLY A 324 11.87 4.74 4.80
CA GLY A 324 11.60 3.30 4.86
C GLY A 324 11.81 2.52 3.56
N ASP A 325 12.28 3.17 2.48
CA ASP A 325 12.35 2.57 1.12
C ASP A 325 11.01 1.98 0.65
N ILE A 326 9.89 2.62 1.02
CA ILE A 326 8.54 2.20 0.60
C ILE A 326 8.29 2.76 -0.81
N ARG A 327 7.96 1.87 -1.75
CA ARG A 327 7.75 2.22 -3.18
C ARG A 327 6.30 2.49 -3.55
N LEU A 328 5.37 2.34 -2.61
CA LEU A 328 3.94 2.60 -2.84
C LEU A 328 3.68 4.06 -3.22
N GLN A 329 2.76 4.24 -4.16
CA GLN A 329 2.20 5.54 -4.53
C GLN A 329 0.92 5.81 -3.72
N ALA A 330 0.51 7.07 -3.58
CA ALA A 330 -0.87 7.39 -3.22
C ALA A 330 -1.52 8.13 -4.38
N LEU A 331 -2.49 7.47 -5.02
CA LEU A 331 -3.09 7.92 -6.26
C LEU A 331 -4.47 8.53 -6.01
N HIS A 332 -4.66 9.74 -6.52
CA HIS A 332 -5.95 10.41 -6.58
C HIS A 332 -6.18 10.88 -8.01
N ASP A 333 -7.25 10.40 -8.64
CA ASP A 333 -7.61 10.73 -10.02
C ASP A 333 -6.43 10.57 -10.99
N GLY A 334 -5.68 9.47 -10.84
CA GLY A 334 -4.51 9.14 -11.66
C GLY A 334 -3.25 9.95 -11.36
N ASN A 335 -3.25 10.80 -10.32
CA ASN A 335 -2.10 11.62 -9.92
C ASN A 335 -1.45 11.05 -8.65
N ASP A 336 -0.12 10.93 -8.64
CA ASP A 336 0.66 10.56 -7.45
C ASP A 336 0.82 11.76 -6.51
N LEU A 337 0.09 11.75 -5.41
CA LEU A 337 0.08 12.82 -4.41
C LEU A 337 1.44 12.97 -3.70
N LEU A 338 2.27 11.92 -3.69
CA LEU A 338 3.58 11.93 -3.02
C LEU A 338 4.65 12.56 -3.92
N ALA A 339 4.44 12.57 -5.23
CA ALA A 339 5.43 13.01 -6.21
C ALA A 339 5.88 14.46 -5.99
N LYS A 340 4.97 15.36 -5.59
CA LYS A 340 5.27 16.77 -5.32
C LYS A 340 6.20 17.00 -4.12
N TYR A 341 6.47 15.97 -3.31
CA TYR A 341 7.34 16.02 -2.14
C TYR A 341 8.64 15.22 -2.30
N LYS A 342 8.82 14.50 -3.42
CA LYS A 342 10.04 13.73 -3.69
C LYS A 342 11.06 14.61 -4.44
N SER A 343 12.33 14.54 -4.03
CA SER A 343 13.42 15.35 -4.60
C SER A 343 13.87 14.90 -5.99
N GLU A 344 13.49 13.69 -6.42
CA GLU A 344 13.72 13.16 -7.76
C GLU A 344 12.38 12.62 -8.28
N THR A 345 11.94 13.10 -9.44
CA THR A 345 10.73 12.60 -10.13
C THR A 345 11.12 11.47 -11.07
N PRO A 346 10.96 10.18 -10.69
CA PRO A 346 11.05 9.09 -11.64
C PRO A 346 9.95 9.19 -12.70
N ASP A 347 10.16 8.59 -13.87
CA ASP A 347 9.21 8.66 -15.00
C ASP A 347 7.80 8.11 -14.66
N SER A 348 7.70 7.31 -13.57
CA SER A 348 6.46 6.77 -13.00
C SER A 348 5.59 7.79 -12.24
N SER A 349 6.05 9.05 -12.08
CA SER A 349 5.29 10.11 -11.42
C SER A 349 4.44 10.96 -12.37
N ARG A 350 4.41 10.62 -13.67
CA ARG A 350 3.56 11.32 -14.64
C ARG A 350 2.09 11.01 -14.37
N PRO A 351 1.19 12.01 -14.41
CA PRO A 351 -0.25 11.76 -14.36
C PRO A 351 -0.67 10.70 -15.37
N LEU A 352 -1.43 9.71 -14.91
CA LEU A 352 -2.00 8.68 -15.77
C LEU A 352 -3.08 9.30 -16.67
N SER A 353 -3.23 8.82 -17.91
CA SER A 353 -4.41 9.15 -18.72
C SER A 353 -5.68 8.57 -18.10
N THR A 354 -6.87 9.02 -18.53
CA THR A 354 -8.15 8.46 -18.05
C THR A 354 -8.22 6.93 -18.22
N GLU A 355 -7.81 6.43 -19.39
CA GLU A 355 -7.81 4.99 -19.68
C GLU A 355 -6.78 4.23 -18.85
N ALA A 356 -5.57 4.78 -18.67
CA ALA A 356 -4.53 4.16 -17.85
C ALA A 356 -4.93 4.13 -16.37
N TRP A 357 -5.58 5.19 -15.88
CA TRP A 357 -6.10 5.27 -14.52
C TRP A 357 -7.21 4.25 -14.31
N MET A 358 -8.18 4.19 -15.23
CA MET A 358 -9.25 3.20 -15.21
C MET A 358 -8.70 1.77 -15.18
N LYS A 359 -7.74 1.46 -16.06
CA LYS A 359 -7.12 0.12 -16.09
C LYS A 359 -6.46 -0.22 -14.76
N LYS A 360 -5.75 0.75 -14.15
CA LYS A 360 -5.07 0.57 -12.86
C LYS A 360 -6.06 0.40 -11.69
N LEU A 361 -7.20 1.10 -11.72
CA LEU A 361 -8.28 0.92 -10.75
C LEU A 361 -8.95 -0.44 -10.85
N LEU A 362 -9.08 -0.99 -12.05
CA LEU A 362 -9.74 -2.28 -12.27
C LEU A 362 -8.81 -3.46 -12.02
N SER A 363 -7.50 -3.30 -12.25
CA SER A 363 -6.51 -4.34 -12.01
C SER A 363 -6.05 -4.44 -10.56
N SER A 364 -6.36 -3.46 -9.71
CA SER A 364 -5.88 -3.44 -8.33
C SER A 364 -6.72 -4.31 -7.41
N GLU A 365 -6.08 -4.72 -6.30
CA GLU A 365 -6.74 -5.27 -5.10
C GLU A 365 -7.91 -4.40 -4.63
N ASP A 366 -7.76 -3.08 -4.80
CA ASP A 366 -8.71 -2.07 -4.37
C ASP A 366 -9.92 -1.91 -5.31
N SER A 367 -9.95 -2.59 -6.45
CA SER A 367 -11.14 -2.60 -7.31
C SER A 367 -12.36 -3.19 -6.59
N GLY A 368 -12.11 -4.14 -5.66
CA GLY A 368 -13.15 -5.04 -5.17
C GLY A 368 -13.80 -5.85 -6.30
N VAL A 369 -13.13 -5.93 -7.45
CA VAL A 369 -13.59 -6.62 -8.66
C VAL A 369 -12.55 -7.62 -9.18
N GLY A 370 -11.84 -8.27 -8.27
CA GLY A 370 -10.70 -9.16 -8.53
C GLY A 370 -10.67 -9.82 -9.91
N ILE A 371 -9.68 -9.45 -10.72
CA ILE A 371 -9.43 -10.00 -12.07
C ILE A 371 -8.88 -11.45 -12.00
N SER A 372 -8.53 -11.96 -10.82
CA SER A 372 -7.91 -13.27 -10.67
C SER A 372 -8.94 -14.43 -10.66
N GLY A 373 -9.02 -15.13 -11.80
CA GLY A 373 -9.64 -16.46 -11.89
C GLY A 373 -11.16 -16.50 -12.04
N ALA A 374 -11.78 -15.42 -12.52
CA ALA A 374 -13.23 -15.30 -12.63
C ALA A 374 -13.83 -16.23 -13.70
N ASP A 375 -15.04 -16.73 -13.42
CA ASP A 375 -15.97 -17.37 -14.37
C ASP A 375 -16.09 -16.50 -15.66
N PRO A 376 -16.06 -17.08 -16.88
CA PRO A 376 -16.20 -16.34 -18.13
C PRO A 376 -17.39 -15.37 -18.18
N ILE A 377 -18.46 -15.64 -17.42
CA ILE A 377 -19.63 -14.76 -17.31
C ILE A 377 -19.29 -13.48 -16.53
N VAL A 378 -18.50 -13.59 -15.46
CA VAL A 378 -18.07 -12.46 -14.62
C VAL A 378 -17.08 -11.59 -15.39
N GLU A 379 -16.15 -12.19 -16.14
CA GLU A 379 -15.22 -11.47 -17.01
C GLU A 379 -15.97 -10.63 -18.07
N MET A 380 -16.99 -11.22 -18.70
CA MET A 380 -17.82 -10.53 -19.67
C MET A 380 -18.66 -9.40 -19.05
N ALA A 381 -19.24 -9.63 -17.86
CA ALA A 381 -19.95 -8.61 -17.10
C ALA A 381 -19.03 -7.42 -16.78
N MET A 382 -17.78 -7.70 -16.43
CA MET A 382 -16.79 -6.68 -16.14
C MET A 382 -16.35 -5.89 -17.35
N ASN A 383 -16.07 -6.55 -18.47
CA ASN A 383 -15.74 -5.85 -19.70
C ASN A 383 -16.88 -4.94 -20.18
N ALA A 384 -18.13 -5.38 -20.02
CA ALA A 384 -19.31 -4.56 -20.31
C ALA A 384 -19.42 -3.37 -19.34
N TYR A 385 -19.25 -3.61 -18.03
CA TYR A 385 -19.28 -2.57 -16.99
C TYR A 385 -18.20 -1.50 -17.22
N THR A 386 -16.95 -1.90 -17.42
CA THR A 386 -15.83 -1.00 -17.72
C THR A 386 -16.07 -0.19 -19.00
N SER A 387 -16.61 -0.83 -20.04
CA SER A 387 -16.86 -0.15 -21.30
C SER A 387 -18.03 0.84 -21.19
N LEU A 388 -19.04 0.56 -20.36
CA LEU A 388 -20.12 1.49 -20.03
C LEU A 388 -19.62 2.69 -19.23
N MET A 389 -18.74 2.47 -18.26
CA MET A 389 -18.07 3.55 -17.54
C MET A 389 -17.30 4.47 -18.49
N LEU A 390 -16.51 3.90 -19.42
CA LEU A 390 -15.72 4.68 -20.37
C LEU A 390 -16.62 5.51 -21.30
N LEU A 391 -17.69 4.90 -21.80
CA LEU A 391 -18.67 5.57 -22.64
C LEU A 391 -19.39 6.71 -21.88
N ALA A 392 -19.76 6.49 -20.63
CA ALA A 392 -20.38 7.51 -19.76
C ALA A 392 -19.45 8.71 -19.53
N VAL A 393 -18.15 8.46 -19.42
CA VAL A 393 -17.12 9.47 -19.20
C VAL A 393 -16.82 10.27 -20.47
N GLN A 394 -16.91 9.67 -21.66
CA GLN A 394 -16.58 10.30 -22.94
C GLN A 394 -17.66 11.26 -23.48
N ILE A 395 -18.94 11.00 -23.17
CA ILE A 395 -20.07 11.63 -23.88
C ILE A 395 -20.38 13.06 -23.44
N ASP A 396 -20.02 13.46 -22.22
CA ASP A 396 -20.41 14.77 -21.67
C ASP A 396 -19.48 15.93 -22.02
N GLY A 397 -18.48 15.74 -22.89
CA GLY A 397 -17.52 16.81 -23.23
C GLY A 397 -16.65 17.25 -22.04
N LYS A 398 -16.61 16.43 -20.98
CA LYS A 398 -15.86 16.65 -19.74
C LYS A 398 -14.35 16.76 -19.99
N THR A 399 -13.65 17.56 -19.18
CA THR A 399 -12.18 17.65 -19.21
C THR A 399 -11.54 16.35 -18.76
N GLU A 400 -10.25 16.15 -19.02
CA GLU A 400 -9.56 14.93 -18.61
C GLU A 400 -9.59 14.74 -17.07
N GLU A 401 -9.54 15.82 -16.30
CA GLU A 401 -9.63 15.81 -14.84
C GLU A 401 -11.03 15.38 -14.37
N GLU A 402 -12.08 15.96 -14.93
CA GLU A 402 -13.48 15.59 -14.63
C GLU A 402 -13.76 14.12 -14.97
N ARG A 403 -13.15 13.63 -16.05
CA ARG A 403 -13.24 12.24 -16.47
C ARG A 403 -12.57 11.30 -15.47
N LYS A 404 -11.35 11.62 -14.99
CA LYS A 404 -10.65 10.83 -13.98
C LYS A 404 -11.40 10.81 -12.65
N ALA A 405 -11.94 11.95 -12.23
CA ALA A 405 -12.75 12.06 -11.02
C ALA A 405 -13.99 11.16 -11.07
N LEU A 406 -14.70 11.13 -12.21
CA LEU A 406 -15.84 10.24 -12.40
C LEU A 406 -15.44 8.76 -12.43
N VAL A 407 -14.33 8.41 -13.07
CA VAL A 407 -13.81 7.04 -13.05
C VAL A 407 -13.51 6.61 -11.62
N SER A 408 -12.89 7.48 -10.81
CA SER A 408 -12.64 7.24 -9.39
C SER A 408 -13.95 7.07 -8.61
N GLU A 409 -14.95 7.93 -8.81
CA GLU A 409 -16.26 7.82 -8.16
C GLU A 409 -16.97 6.50 -8.49
N TYR A 410 -16.96 6.11 -9.76
CA TYR A 410 -17.58 4.85 -10.21
C TYR A 410 -16.86 3.62 -9.69
N ALA A 411 -15.52 3.67 -9.58
CA ALA A 411 -14.73 2.60 -8.99
C ALA A 411 -14.99 2.49 -7.49
N ASP A 412 -15.00 3.61 -6.75
CA ASP A 412 -15.28 3.65 -5.32
C ASP A 412 -16.68 3.12 -4.98
N ARG A 413 -17.70 3.54 -5.74
CA ARG A 413 -19.09 3.08 -5.55
C ARG A 413 -19.38 1.70 -6.14
N LYS A 414 -18.46 1.13 -6.92
CA LYS A 414 -18.68 -0.08 -7.74
C LYS A 414 -19.94 0.04 -8.62
N GLN A 415 -20.26 1.26 -9.05
CA GLN A 415 -21.46 1.60 -9.80
C GLN A 415 -21.20 2.75 -10.79
N ALA A 416 -21.61 2.56 -12.03
CA ALA A 416 -21.55 3.56 -13.09
C ALA A 416 -22.91 4.24 -13.27
N ASP A 417 -22.90 5.58 -13.36
CA ASP A 417 -24.07 6.36 -13.72
C ASP A 417 -24.18 6.48 -15.25
N LEU A 418 -25.29 5.98 -15.78
CA LEU A 418 -25.64 5.99 -17.20
C LEU A 418 -26.76 6.98 -17.50
N THR A 419 -27.23 7.78 -16.53
CA THR A 419 -28.39 8.66 -16.69
C THR A 419 -28.25 9.60 -17.88
N ALA A 420 -27.07 10.20 -18.07
CA ALA A 420 -26.79 11.07 -19.22
C ALA A 420 -26.85 10.33 -20.58
N LEU A 421 -26.60 9.02 -20.57
CA LEU A 421 -26.63 8.18 -21.77
C LEU A 421 -28.06 7.85 -22.22
N ILE A 422 -29.05 7.98 -21.34
CA ILE A 422 -30.40 7.46 -21.57
C ILE A 422 -31.42 8.59 -21.44
N PRO A 423 -31.79 9.24 -22.56
CA PRO A 423 -32.77 10.32 -22.56
C PRO A 423 -34.09 9.91 -21.89
N GLY A 424 -34.60 10.77 -21.01
CA GLY A 424 -35.87 10.55 -20.32
C GLY A 424 -35.78 9.73 -19.03
N MET A 425 -34.60 9.24 -18.65
CA MET A 425 -34.37 8.67 -17.32
C MET A 425 -34.11 9.77 -16.30
N LYS A 426 -34.75 9.65 -15.12
CA LYS A 426 -34.40 10.45 -13.94
C LYS A 426 -33.13 9.92 -13.27
N ASN A 427 -32.96 8.60 -13.29
CA ASN A 427 -31.80 7.92 -12.76
C ASN A 427 -31.60 6.61 -13.52
N CYS A 428 -30.40 6.31 -13.97
CA CYS A 428 -30.04 5.00 -14.47
C CYS A 428 -28.60 4.67 -14.09
N THR A 429 -28.43 3.57 -13.35
CA THR A 429 -27.12 3.11 -12.91
C THR A 429 -26.96 1.63 -13.19
N VAL A 430 -25.72 1.21 -13.42
CA VAL A 430 -25.32 -0.20 -13.49
C VAL A 430 -24.20 -0.42 -12.50
N GLY A 431 -24.22 -1.53 -11.77
CA GLY A 431 -23.16 -1.85 -10.82
C GLY A 431 -23.05 -3.34 -10.58
N MET A 432 -21.99 -3.75 -9.92
CA MET A 432 -21.76 -5.14 -9.52
C MET A 432 -22.17 -5.31 -8.06
N GLU A 433 -23.04 -6.28 -7.77
CA GLU A 433 -23.39 -6.65 -6.39
C GLU A 433 -22.55 -7.84 -5.90
N GLY A 434 -22.46 -8.04 -4.57
CA GLY A 434 -21.49 -8.91 -3.87
C GLY A 434 -21.46 -10.41 -4.22
N ASN A 435 -22.20 -10.85 -5.24
CA ASN A 435 -22.14 -12.19 -5.82
C ASN A 435 -21.72 -12.19 -7.30
N GLY A 436 -21.11 -11.09 -7.78
CA GLY A 436 -20.65 -10.96 -9.17
C GLY A 436 -21.76 -10.69 -10.18
N LYS A 437 -22.97 -10.35 -9.71
CA LYS A 437 -24.12 -10.05 -10.59
C LYS A 437 -24.13 -8.59 -10.99
N ALA A 438 -24.21 -8.35 -12.30
CA ALA A 438 -24.43 -7.02 -12.84
C ALA A 438 -25.91 -6.64 -12.69
N VAL A 439 -26.19 -5.56 -11.96
CA VAL A 439 -27.54 -5.09 -11.68
C VAL A 439 -27.73 -3.71 -12.29
N LEU A 440 -28.77 -3.59 -13.11
CA LEU A 440 -29.27 -2.33 -13.65
C LEU A 440 -30.37 -1.79 -12.74
N ARG A 441 -30.25 -0.53 -12.34
CA ARG A 441 -31.27 0.22 -11.59
C ARG A 441 -31.67 1.44 -12.42
N ALA A 442 -32.93 1.50 -12.83
CA ALA A 442 -33.44 2.57 -13.69
C ALA A 442 -34.75 3.14 -13.15
N ASP A 443 -34.92 4.46 -13.30
CA ASP A 443 -36.12 5.21 -12.95
C ASP A 443 -36.42 6.24 -14.04
N ASN A 444 -37.57 6.12 -14.69
CA ASN A 444 -38.07 7.06 -15.69
C ASN A 444 -39.10 8.05 -15.12
N GLY A 445 -39.31 8.05 -13.80
CA GLY A 445 -40.31 8.86 -13.09
C GLY A 445 -41.71 8.26 -13.06
N ILE A 446 -41.94 7.14 -13.74
CA ILE A 446 -43.20 6.37 -13.71
C ILE A 446 -42.96 5.02 -13.04
N VAL A 447 -41.88 4.33 -13.42
CA VAL A 447 -41.52 3.01 -12.90
C VAL A 447 -40.06 3.00 -12.47
N THR A 448 -39.82 2.39 -11.31
CA THR A 448 -38.49 2.04 -10.84
C THR A 448 -38.23 0.56 -11.08
N VAL A 449 -37.15 0.27 -11.81
CA VAL A 449 -36.75 -1.09 -12.18
C VAL A 449 -35.42 -1.43 -11.53
N ARG A 450 -35.36 -2.59 -10.87
CA ARG A 450 -34.11 -3.27 -10.51
C ARG A 450 -34.07 -4.59 -11.28
N HIS A 451 -33.07 -4.76 -12.13
CA HIS A 451 -32.95 -5.91 -13.02
C HIS A 451 -31.54 -6.47 -12.99
N GLU A 452 -31.42 -7.76 -12.67
CA GLU A 452 -30.18 -8.51 -12.85
C GLU A 452 -29.99 -8.78 -14.35
N LEU A 453 -28.89 -8.27 -14.92
CA LEU A 453 -28.62 -8.42 -16.34
C LEU A 453 -28.37 -9.90 -16.67
N THR A 454 -29.12 -10.41 -17.65
CA THR A 454 -28.93 -11.76 -18.17
C THR A 454 -27.64 -11.85 -19.00
N THR A 455 -27.10 -13.06 -19.17
CA THR A 455 -25.94 -13.32 -20.03
C THR A 455 -26.16 -12.81 -21.47
N ALA A 456 -27.38 -12.87 -21.99
CA ALA A 456 -27.71 -12.36 -23.32
C ALA A 456 -27.70 -10.82 -23.39
N GLU A 457 -28.20 -10.14 -22.36
CA GLU A 457 -28.17 -8.67 -22.27
C GLU A 457 -26.74 -8.17 -22.09
N MET A 458 -25.95 -8.82 -21.24
CA MET A 458 -24.53 -8.51 -21.06
C MET A 458 -23.72 -8.72 -22.36
N ASN A 459 -23.97 -9.82 -23.08
CA ASN A 459 -23.36 -10.05 -24.40
C ASN A 459 -23.70 -8.95 -25.40
N ARG A 460 -24.97 -8.54 -25.48
CA ARG A 460 -25.41 -7.48 -26.40
C ARG A 460 -24.76 -6.14 -26.05
N LEU A 461 -24.68 -5.80 -24.76
CA LEU A 461 -23.99 -4.60 -24.29
C LEU A 461 -22.50 -4.67 -24.66
N SER A 462 -21.83 -5.78 -24.36
CA SER A 462 -20.42 -5.97 -24.68
C SER A 462 -20.14 -5.84 -26.18
N LEU A 463 -20.96 -6.46 -27.05
CA LEU A 463 -20.80 -6.36 -28.50
C LEU A 463 -20.98 -4.93 -29.03
N VAL A 464 -21.96 -4.19 -28.52
CA VAL A 464 -22.16 -2.77 -28.91
C VAL A 464 -20.96 -1.94 -28.50
N LEU A 465 -20.43 -2.16 -27.31
CA LEU A 465 -19.35 -1.36 -26.75
C LEU A 465 -17.99 -1.68 -27.40
N ALA A 466 -17.74 -2.95 -27.72
CA ALA A 466 -16.53 -3.43 -28.37
C ALA A 466 -16.47 -3.14 -29.88
N ASP A 467 -17.58 -2.72 -30.52
CA ASP A 467 -17.61 -2.42 -31.94
C ASP A 467 -16.87 -1.11 -32.25
N GLY A 468 -15.64 -1.24 -32.76
CA GLY A 468 -14.79 -0.12 -33.15
C GLY A 468 -15.29 0.65 -34.38
N ASN A 469 -16.29 0.14 -35.11
CA ASN A 469 -16.87 0.84 -36.26
C ASN A 469 -18.03 1.76 -35.87
N LEU A 470 -18.52 1.69 -34.64
CA LEU A 470 -19.57 2.57 -34.15
C LEU A 470 -18.97 3.83 -33.54
N SER A 471 -19.54 4.98 -33.90
CA SER A 471 -19.31 6.24 -33.18
C SER A 471 -19.87 6.16 -31.76
N ASP A 472 -19.36 6.99 -30.85
CA ASP A 472 -19.84 7.04 -29.45
C ASP A 472 -21.33 7.35 -29.37
N GLU A 473 -21.86 8.21 -30.25
CA GLU A 473 -23.29 8.48 -30.33
C GLU A 473 -24.10 7.26 -30.81
N ALA A 474 -23.56 6.48 -31.75
CA ALA A 474 -24.20 5.23 -32.18
C ALA A 474 -24.18 4.18 -31.07
N LYS A 475 -23.09 4.09 -30.29
CA LYS A 475 -23.01 3.23 -29.10
C LYS A 475 -24.03 3.67 -28.05
N ARG A 476 -24.11 4.97 -27.77
CA ARG A 476 -25.09 5.58 -26.85
C ARG A 476 -26.53 5.21 -27.22
N MET A 477 -26.93 5.44 -28.48
CA MET A 477 -28.28 5.11 -28.95
C MET A 477 -28.61 3.62 -28.79
N ARG A 478 -27.65 2.73 -29.08
CA ARG A 478 -27.85 1.28 -28.94
C ARG A 478 -27.95 0.85 -27.47
N VAL A 479 -27.10 1.39 -26.59
CA VAL A 479 -27.17 1.14 -25.15
C VAL A 479 -28.48 1.64 -24.56
N ALA A 480 -28.90 2.86 -24.90
CA ALA A 480 -30.18 3.43 -24.47
C ALA A 480 -31.37 2.59 -24.94
N GLY A 481 -31.33 2.08 -26.18
CA GLY A 481 -32.35 1.16 -26.71
C GLY A 481 -32.44 -0.14 -25.92
N LEU A 482 -31.29 -0.74 -25.56
CA LEU A 482 -31.24 -1.96 -24.75
C LEU A 482 -31.84 -1.72 -23.35
N VAL A 483 -31.42 -0.66 -22.67
CA VAL A 483 -31.93 -0.32 -21.32
C VAL A 483 -33.41 0.00 -21.34
N ASN A 484 -33.88 0.80 -22.30
CA ASN A 484 -35.31 1.09 -22.45
C ASN A 484 -36.14 -0.18 -22.71
N GLY A 485 -35.60 -1.13 -23.49
CA GLY A 485 -36.23 -2.43 -23.71
C GLY A 485 -36.39 -3.22 -22.40
N ILE A 486 -35.37 -3.24 -21.55
CA ILE A 486 -35.41 -3.88 -20.23
C ILE A 486 -36.48 -3.22 -19.35
N VAL A 487 -36.49 -1.88 -19.28
CA VAL A 487 -37.43 -1.12 -18.45
C VAL A 487 -38.88 -1.34 -18.88
N LEU A 488 -39.16 -1.27 -20.19
CA LEU A 488 -40.50 -1.50 -20.74
C LEU A 488 -40.98 -2.94 -20.51
N SER A 489 -40.10 -3.93 -20.68
CA SER A 489 -40.41 -5.34 -20.42
C SER A 489 -40.79 -5.58 -18.96
N ARG A 490 -40.04 -4.97 -18.02
CA ARG A 490 -40.32 -5.07 -16.58
C ARG A 490 -41.59 -4.34 -16.18
N GLN A 491 -41.85 -3.16 -16.74
CA GLN A 491 -43.11 -2.45 -16.54
C GLN A 491 -44.31 -3.28 -17.04
N ALA A 492 -44.20 -3.91 -18.21
CA ALA A 492 -45.25 -4.77 -18.74
C ALA A 492 -45.52 -5.99 -17.84
N ALA A 493 -44.46 -6.63 -17.31
CA ALA A 493 -44.59 -7.74 -16.38
C ALA A 493 -45.27 -7.33 -15.07
N GLN A 494 -44.88 -6.18 -14.48
CA GLN A 494 -45.53 -5.64 -13.26
C GLN A 494 -47.01 -5.35 -13.47
N ASN A 495 -47.36 -4.74 -14.62
CA ASN A 495 -48.76 -4.45 -14.95
C ASN A 495 -49.58 -5.75 -15.12
N TYR A 496 -48.98 -6.80 -15.68
CA TYR A 496 -49.64 -8.10 -15.85
C TYR A 496 -49.86 -8.80 -14.49
N GLU A 497 -48.86 -8.80 -13.62
CA GLU A 497 -48.97 -9.35 -12.26
C GLU A 497 -50.04 -8.63 -11.43
N GLN A 498 -50.09 -7.29 -11.50
CA GLN A 498 -51.15 -6.50 -10.85
C GLN A 498 -52.54 -6.85 -11.40
N GLY A 499 -52.70 -6.91 -12.72
CA GLY A 499 -53.98 -7.26 -13.35
C GLY A 499 -54.45 -8.68 -13.00
N MET A 500 -53.53 -9.63 -12.83
CA MET A 500 -53.85 -10.97 -12.35
C MET A 500 -54.29 -11.00 -10.89
N SER A 501 -53.59 -10.27 -10.01
CA SER A 501 -53.95 -10.16 -8.59
C SER A 501 -55.33 -9.54 -8.41
N GLU A 502 -55.62 -8.45 -9.11
CA GLU A 502 -56.94 -7.81 -9.10
C GLU A 502 -58.04 -8.72 -9.68
N GLY A 503 -57.70 -9.52 -10.70
CA GLY A 503 -58.60 -10.53 -11.27
C GLY A 503 -58.91 -11.67 -10.30
N GLN A 504 -57.92 -12.16 -9.55
CA GLN A 504 -58.09 -13.17 -8.51
C GLN A 504 -58.91 -12.64 -7.33
N GLU A 505 -58.64 -11.43 -6.84
CA GLU A 505 -59.42 -10.81 -5.77
C GLU A 505 -60.89 -10.59 -6.19
N ARG A 506 -61.13 -10.19 -7.45
CA ARG A 506 -62.49 -10.09 -8.00
C ARG A 506 -63.17 -11.45 -8.09
N ALA A 507 -62.47 -12.50 -8.54
CA ALA A 507 -63.02 -13.85 -8.61
C ALA A 507 -63.35 -14.42 -7.21
N GLU A 508 -62.48 -14.21 -6.23
CA GLU A 508 -62.71 -14.63 -4.84
C GLU A 508 -63.86 -13.86 -4.18
N SER A 509 -64.00 -12.56 -4.47
CA SER A 509 -65.13 -11.77 -3.95
C SER A 509 -66.49 -12.18 -4.57
N LEU A 510 -66.48 -12.69 -5.80
CA LEU A 510 -67.67 -13.23 -6.46
C LEU A 510 -68.04 -14.64 -5.96
N GLN A 511 -67.07 -15.45 -5.51
CA GLN A 511 -67.33 -16.77 -4.90
C GLN A 511 -67.78 -16.72 -3.44
N ARG A 512 -67.60 -15.58 -2.76
CA ARG A 512 -68.08 -15.34 -1.37
C ARG A 512 -69.48 -14.76 -1.27
N LYS A 513 -70.15 -14.52 -2.40
CA LYS A 513 -71.57 -14.17 -2.49
C LYS A 513 -72.37 -15.38 -2.96
#